data_AF-A0A2E0ZN12-F1
#
_entry.id   AF-A0A2E0ZN12-F1
#
_cell.length_a   1.000
_cell.length_b   1.000
_cell.length_c   1.000
_cell.angle_alpha   90.00
_cell.angle_beta   90.00
_cell.angle_gamma   90.00
#
_symmetry.space_group_name_H-M   'P 1'
#
loop_
_entity.id
_entity.type
_entity.pdbx_description
1 polymer ?
#
loop_
_entity_poly.entity_id
_entity_poly.type
_entity_poly.pdbx_seq_one_letter_code
_entity_poly.pdbx_strand_id
1 'polypeptide(L)'
;MLPSIENIQFEENNERLKVVLPVKKQWIYLLLYSVMLLTWVGMFIFGLVFTFQMAFSGERFAFVFTVMLLGLLYLLFLLGRIVWRQWQFYAANREILFVHDDMLIVRRPVSIFGITTAYDRAHVTPYYYSEKHNSLAFDYGHQHVYFGRDLLPDPARRLIGYLNARYYPHHGEEDE
;
A
#
# COMPACT_ATOMS: atom_id res chain seq x y z
N MET A 1 -20.18 20.54 12.43
CA MET A 1 -20.05 19.15 12.95
C MET A 1 -19.82 18.25 11.75
N LEU A 2 -18.64 17.64 11.65
CA LEU A 2 -18.31 16.72 10.55
C LEU A 2 -19.21 15.47 10.65
N PRO A 3 -19.74 14.94 9.53
CA PRO A 3 -20.60 13.77 9.57
C PRO A 3 -19.79 12.56 10.07
N SER A 4 -20.13 12.04 11.26
CA SER A 4 -19.61 10.74 11.71
C SER A 4 -20.31 9.66 10.90
N ILE A 5 -19.71 9.28 9.78
CA ILE A 5 -20.13 8.08 9.04
C ILE A 5 -19.60 6.90 9.85
N GLU A 6 -20.31 6.53 10.92
CA GLU A 6 -20.17 5.44 11.93
C GLU A 6 -18.80 4.79 12.25
N ASN A 7 -17.82 4.77 11.36
CA ASN A 7 -16.46 4.27 11.55
C ASN A 7 -15.36 5.11 10.85
N ILE A 8 -15.68 6.24 10.19
CA ILE A 8 -14.70 7.14 9.57
C ILE A 8 -14.36 8.26 10.55
N GLN A 9 -13.11 8.35 10.99
CA GLN A 9 -12.65 9.44 11.85
C GLN A 9 -12.03 10.54 11.01
N PHE A 10 -12.53 11.76 11.18
CA PHE A 10 -11.97 12.97 10.62
C PHE A 10 -11.23 13.72 11.72
N GLU A 11 -9.92 13.83 11.62
CA GLU A 11 -9.13 14.75 12.43
C GLU A 11 -8.73 15.93 11.54
N GLU A 12 -9.34 17.08 11.79
CA GLU A 12 -9.04 18.32 11.11
C GLU A 12 -8.08 19.14 11.97
N ASN A 13 -6.93 19.48 11.41
CA ASN A 13 -6.02 20.47 11.97
C ASN A 13 -5.90 21.61 10.94
N ASN A 14 -5.55 22.83 11.36
CA ASN A 14 -5.62 24.04 10.53
C ASN A 14 -4.88 23.95 9.17
N GLU A 15 -3.96 22.99 9.01
CA GLU A 15 -3.16 22.75 7.79
C GLU A 15 -3.41 21.39 7.11
N ARG A 16 -4.21 20.49 7.71
CA ARG A 16 -4.39 19.12 7.18
C ARG A 16 -5.71 18.47 7.55
N LEU A 17 -6.28 17.75 6.59
CA LEU A 17 -7.38 16.81 6.83
C LEU A 17 -6.82 15.39 6.92
N LYS A 18 -7.03 14.73 8.06
CA LYS A 18 -6.73 13.31 8.23
C LYS A 18 -8.04 12.52 8.24
N VAL A 19 -8.21 11.66 7.25
CA VAL A 19 -9.33 10.72 7.14
C VAL A 19 -8.83 9.32 7.48
N VAL A 20 -9.36 8.73 8.55
CA VAL A 20 -9.03 7.36 8.95
C VAL A 20 -10.17 6.44 8.50
N LEU A 21 -9.83 5.46 7.67
CA LEU A 21 -10.74 4.49 7.10
C LEU A 21 -10.46 3.10 7.72
N PRO A 22 -11.49 2.42 8.26
CA PRO A 22 -11.34 1.05 8.72
C PRO A 22 -11.15 0.11 7.52
N VAL A 23 -10.22 -0.83 7.62
CA VAL A 23 -10.02 -1.89 6.63
C VAL A 23 -10.34 -3.22 7.29
N LYS A 24 -11.15 -4.05 6.62
CA LYS A 24 -11.45 -5.39 7.10
C LYS A 24 -10.26 -6.27 6.82
N LYS A 25 -9.79 -6.92 7.88
CA LYS A 25 -8.64 -7.81 7.80
C LYS A 25 -9.02 -9.08 7.02
N GLN A 26 -8.41 -9.27 5.86
CA GLN A 26 -8.58 -10.47 5.06
C GLN A 26 -7.64 -11.57 5.59
N TRP A 27 -8.10 -12.27 6.64
CA TRP A 27 -7.30 -13.26 7.38
C TRP A 27 -6.69 -14.36 6.51
N ILE A 28 -7.41 -14.81 5.48
CA ILE A 28 -6.94 -15.86 4.55
C ILE A 28 -5.68 -15.39 3.80
N TYR A 29 -5.75 -14.21 3.18
CA TYR A 29 -4.61 -13.64 2.46
C TYR A 29 -3.47 -13.29 3.43
N LEU A 30 -3.77 -12.75 4.61
CA LEU A 30 -2.73 -12.50 5.60
C LEU A 30 -1.99 -13.78 6.00
N LEU A 31 -2.72 -14.87 6.27
CA LEU A 31 -2.12 -16.15 6.63
C LEU A 31 -1.26 -16.67 5.47
N LEU A 32 -1.79 -16.66 4.25
CA LEU A 32 -1.07 -17.07 3.05
C LEU A 32 0.24 -16.30 2.88
N TYR A 33 0.18 -14.97 2.90
CA TYR A 33 1.38 -14.14 2.77
C TYR A 33 2.31 -14.26 3.98
N SER A 34 1.82 -14.58 5.17
CA SER A 34 2.66 -14.85 6.34
C SER A 34 3.47 -16.12 6.16
N VAL A 35 2.84 -17.20 5.68
CA VAL A 35 3.55 -18.46 5.36
C VAL A 35 4.55 -18.24 4.24
N MET A 36 4.16 -17.56 3.16
CA MET A 36 5.09 -17.22 2.07
C MET A 36 6.28 -16.40 2.56
N LEU A 37 6.04 -15.44 3.46
CA LEU A 37 7.09 -14.61 4.02
C LEU A 37 8.07 -15.42 4.88
N LEU A 38 7.56 -16.30 5.74
CA LEU A 38 8.39 -17.19 6.56
C LEU A 38 9.23 -18.14 5.68
N THR A 39 8.61 -18.76 4.68
CA THR A 39 9.30 -19.63 3.72
C THR A 39 10.37 -18.84 2.96
N TRP A 40 10.06 -17.61 2.52
CA TRP A 40 11.03 -16.75 1.87
C TRP A 40 12.23 -16.42 2.79
N VAL A 41 11.98 -16.02 4.04
CA VAL A 41 13.05 -15.75 5.02
C VAL A 41 13.92 -16.99 5.23
N GLY A 42 13.31 -18.16 5.39
CA GLY A 42 14.02 -19.42 5.56
C GLY A 42 14.90 -19.76 4.36
N MET A 43 14.35 -19.69 3.14
CA MET A 43 15.11 -19.93 1.91
C MET A 43 16.23 -18.91 1.70
N PHE A 44 16.00 -17.65 2.04
CA PHE A 44 17.00 -16.59 1.88
C PHE A 44 18.18 -16.77 2.85
N ILE A 45 17.89 -17.06 4.13
CA ILE A 45 18.93 -17.35 5.13
C ILE A 45 19.71 -18.61 4.75
N PHE A 46 19.01 -19.69 4.38
CA PHE A 46 19.65 -20.93 3.94
C PHE A 46 20.53 -20.69 2.71
N GLY A 47 20.03 -19.96 1.71
CA GLY A 47 20.78 -19.61 0.51
C GLY A 47 22.03 -18.79 0.81
N LEU A 48 21.98 -17.85 1.75
CA LEU A 48 23.16 -17.09 2.19
C LEU A 48 24.20 -17.99 2.85
N VAL A 49 23.79 -18.85 3.79
CA VAL A 49 24.69 -19.80 4.47
C VAL A 49 25.33 -20.74 3.45
N PHE A 50 24.54 -21.30 2.54
CA PHE A 50 25.01 -22.20 1.50
C PHE A 50 25.98 -21.52 0.53
N THR A 51 25.69 -20.29 0.12
CA THR A 51 26.57 -19.49 -0.75
C THR A 51 27.91 -19.21 -0.08
N PHE A 52 27.88 -18.88 1.22
CA PHE A 52 29.09 -18.66 2.01
C PHE A 52 29.91 -19.95 2.10
N GLN A 53 29.30 -21.09 2.47
CA GLN A 53 29.99 -22.38 2.53
C GLN A 53 30.63 -22.76 1.19
N MET A 54 29.93 -22.55 0.07
CA MET A 54 30.46 -22.85 -1.26
C MET A 54 31.62 -21.93 -1.65
N ALA A 55 31.58 -20.65 -1.28
CA ALA A 55 32.67 -19.72 -1.57
C ALA A 55 34.00 -20.15 -0.91
N PHE A 56 33.95 -20.84 0.22
CA PHE A 56 35.12 -21.33 0.96
C PHE A 56 35.41 -22.83 0.77
N SER A 57 34.71 -23.52 -0.13
CA SER A 57 34.86 -24.98 -0.32
C SER A 57 36.17 -25.39 -1.01
N GLY A 58 36.87 -24.45 -1.66
CA GLY A 58 38.13 -24.70 -2.37
C GLY A 58 37.97 -25.47 -3.68
N GLU A 59 36.74 -25.71 -4.15
CA GLU A 59 36.49 -26.41 -5.40
C GLU A 59 36.85 -25.57 -6.63
N ARG A 60 37.30 -26.24 -7.72
CA ARG A 60 37.72 -25.59 -8.97
C ARG A 60 36.64 -24.68 -9.59
N PHE A 61 35.37 -25.01 -9.39
CA PHE A 61 34.23 -24.25 -9.94
C PHE A 61 33.50 -23.40 -8.88
N ALA A 62 34.02 -23.32 -7.66
CA ALA A 62 33.39 -22.61 -6.55
C ALA A 62 33.04 -21.16 -6.92
N PHE A 63 33.96 -20.45 -7.58
CA PHE A 63 33.73 -19.06 -7.99
C PHE A 63 32.51 -18.89 -8.91
N VAL A 64 32.44 -19.67 -10.00
CA VAL A 64 31.33 -19.58 -10.97
C VAL A 64 30.00 -19.92 -10.29
N PHE A 65 30.01 -20.96 -9.46
CA PHE A 65 28.81 -21.39 -8.75
C PHE A 65 28.35 -20.36 -7.71
N THR A 66 29.27 -19.74 -6.97
CA THR A 66 28.97 -18.63 -6.04
C THR A 66 28.36 -17.45 -6.77
N VAL A 67 28.87 -17.05 -7.95
CA VAL A 67 28.27 -15.97 -8.74
C VAL A 67 26.85 -16.32 -9.18
N MET A 68 26.61 -17.56 -9.63
CA MET A 68 25.26 -18.02 -9.97
C MET A 68 24.32 -17.98 -8.75
N LEU A 69 24.78 -18.42 -7.58
CA LEU A 69 24.01 -18.37 -6.34
C LEU A 69 23.69 -16.94 -5.90
N LEU A 70 24.63 -16.00 -6.06
CA LEU A 70 24.37 -14.58 -5.80
C LEU A 70 23.30 -14.03 -6.75
N GLY A 71 23.31 -14.42 -8.02
CA GLY A 71 22.24 -14.09 -8.97
C GLY A 71 20.88 -14.64 -8.54
N LEU A 72 20.84 -15.90 -8.10
CA LEU A 72 19.61 -16.52 -7.57
C LEU A 72 19.12 -15.82 -6.29
N LEU A 73 20.03 -15.50 -5.37
CA LEU A 73 19.72 -14.75 -4.14
C LEU A 73 19.18 -13.36 -4.46
N TYR A 74 19.71 -12.70 -5.48
CA TYR A 74 19.19 -11.41 -5.93
C TYR A 74 17.76 -11.52 -6.45
N LEU A 75 17.46 -12.53 -7.28
CA LEU A 75 16.09 -12.81 -7.73
C LEU A 75 15.16 -13.13 -6.56
N LEU A 76 15.64 -13.95 -5.62
CA LEU A 76 14.90 -14.28 -4.41
C LEU A 76 14.63 -13.03 -3.58
N PHE A 77 15.58 -12.10 -3.46
CA PHE A 77 15.42 -10.83 -2.78
C PHE A 77 14.32 -9.97 -3.43
N LEU A 78 14.30 -9.87 -4.76
CA LEU A 78 13.24 -9.15 -5.48
C LEU A 78 11.85 -9.72 -5.19
N LEU A 79 11.73 -11.05 -5.17
CA LEU A 79 10.48 -11.73 -4.82
C LEU A 79 10.08 -11.48 -3.36
N GLY A 80 11.05 -11.49 -2.45
CA GLY A 80 10.86 -11.14 -1.04
C GLY A 80 10.30 -9.75 -0.83
N ARG A 81 10.81 -8.77 -1.57
CA ARG A 81 10.32 -7.39 -1.53
C ARG A 81 8.83 -7.30 -1.93
N ILE A 82 8.39 -8.11 -2.88
CA ILE A 82 6.98 -8.17 -3.29
C ILE A 82 6.13 -8.83 -2.20
N VAL A 83 6.54 -10.00 -1.71
CA VAL A 83 5.84 -10.74 -0.64
C VAL A 83 5.71 -9.88 0.61
N TRP A 84 6.79 -9.20 1.00
CA TRP A 84 6.81 -8.29 2.15
C TRP A 84 5.81 -7.14 2.00
N ARG A 85 5.79 -6.48 0.83
CA ARG A 85 4.82 -5.40 0.55
C ARG A 85 3.38 -5.90 0.59
N GLN A 86 3.10 -7.06 0.02
CA GLN A 86 1.75 -7.65 0.05
C GLN A 86 1.36 -8.03 1.48
N TRP A 87 2.26 -8.65 2.23
CA TRP A 87 2.03 -8.97 3.64
C TRP A 87 1.67 -7.72 4.45
N GLN A 88 2.43 -6.63 4.31
CA GLN A 88 2.14 -5.36 4.98
C GLN A 88 0.78 -4.77 4.57
N PHE A 89 0.41 -4.89 3.29
CA PHE A 89 -0.89 -4.45 2.79
C PHE A 89 -2.04 -5.18 3.50
N TYR A 90 -1.97 -6.51 3.61
CA TYR A 90 -3.00 -7.32 4.27
C TYR A 90 -2.92 -7.31 5.81
N ALA A 91 -1.78 -6.92 6.38
CA ALA A 91 -1.59 -6.77 7.82
C ALA A 91 -2.13 -5.44 8.36
N ALA A 92 -2.34 -4.43 7.50
CA ALA A 92 -2.86 -3.14 7.90
C ALA A 92 -4.35 -3.24 8.27
N ASN A 93 -4.70 -2.71 9.45
CA ASN A 93 -6.09 -2.71 9.96
C ASN A 93 -6.85 -1.39 9.65
N ARG A 94 -6.14 -0.40 9.12
CA ARG A 94 -6.69 0.91 8.78
C ARG A 94 -5.90 1.53 7.64
N GLU A 95 -6.57 2.36 6.86
CA GLU A 95 -5.95 3.26 5.90
C GLU A 95 -6.15 4.69 6.38
N ILE A 96 -5.12 5.52 6.23
CA ILE A 96 -5.16 6.91 6.62
C ILE A 96 -4.83 7.75 5.41
N LEU A 97 -5.76 8.58 5.00
CA LEU A 97 -5.57 9.60 3.99
C LEU A 97 -5.24 10.92 4.70
N PHE A 98 -4.07 11.48 4.42
CA PHE A 98 -3.74 12.85 4.80
C PHE A 98 -3.81 13.73 3.57
N VAL A 99 -4.66 14.74 3.62
CA VAL A 99 -4.77 15.77 2.58
C VAL A 99 -4.16 17.04 3.15
N HIS A 100 -3.03 17.45 2.58
CA HIS A 100 -2.40 18.75 2.78
C HIS A 100 -2.68 19.63 1.56
N ASP A 101 -2.30 20.91 1.63
CA ASP A 101 -2.55 21.86 0.55
C ASP A 101 -1.76 21.54 -0.74
N ASP A 102 -0.56 20.99 -0.59
CA ASP A 102 0.38 20.63 -1.65
C ASP A 102 0.46 19.11 -1.89
N MET A 103 0.24 18.30 -0.86
CA MET A 103 0.47 16.86 -0.94
C MET A 103 -0.66 15.99 -0.40
N LEU A 104 -0.85 14.85 -1.07
CA LEU A 104 -1.75 13.79 -0.66
C LEU A 104 -0.95 12.58 -0.19
N ILE A 105 -1.16 12.13 1.05
CA ILE A 105 -0.46 10.97 1.60
C ILE A 105 -1.45 9.88 1.95
N VAL A 106 -1.29 8.71 1.33
CA VAL A 106 -2.00 7.48 1.72
C VAL A 106 -1.07 6.63 2.58
N ARG A 107 -1.46 6.39 3.82
CA ARG A 107 -0.68 5.63 4.80
C ARG A 107 -1.44 4.40 5.29
N ARG A 108 -0.80 3.24 5.24
CA ARG A 108 -1.27 1.96 5.76
C ARG A 108 -0.40 1.53 6.94
N PRO A 109 -0.71 1.96 8.17
CA PRO A 109 0.12 1.65 9.32
C PRO A 109 0.08 0.15 9.64
N VAL A 110 1.26 -0.45 9.65
CA VAL A 110 1.59 -1.71 10.31
C VAL A 110 2.59 -1.34 11.41
N SER A 111 2.45 -1.92 12.61
CA SER A 111 3.13 -1.54 13.86
C SER A 111 4.43 -0.72 13.73
N ILE A 112 5.42 -1.19 12.95
CA ILE A 112 6.73 -0.53 12.78
C ILE A 112 7.07 -0.20 11.31
N PHE A 113 6.43 -0.83 10.32
CA PHE A 113 6.83 -0.74 8.90
C PHE A 113 5.66 -0.47 7.94
N GLY A 114 4.72 0.40 8.30
CA GLY A 114 3.59 0.72 7.42
C GLY A 114 3.99 1.24 6.03
N ILE A 115 3.16 0.96 5.04
CA ILE A 115 3.34 1.49 3.67
C ILE A 115 2.85 2.94 3.66
N THR A 116 3.69 3.86 3.19
CA THR A 116 3.32 5.27 3.00
C THR A 116 3.62 5.65 1.56
N THR A 117 2.64 6.21 0.88
CA THR A 117 2.76 6.74 -0.48
C THR A 117 2.29 8.18 -0.49
N ALA A 118 3.13 9.07 -0.97
CA ALA A 118 2.82 10.49 -1.15
C ALA A 118 2.66 10.81 -2.63
N TYR A 119 1.71 11.67 -2.94
CA TYR A 119 1.37 12.15 -4.27
C TYR A 119 1.26 13.67 -4.22
N ASP A 120 1.72 14.34 -5.27
CA ASP A 120 1.55 15.78 -5.42
C ASP A 120 0.09 16.09 -5.79
N ARG A 121 -0.57 16.96 -5.00
CA ARG A 121 -2.01 17.24 -5.16
C ARG A 121 -2.31 17.88 -6.52
N ALA A 122 -1.37 18.63 -7.09
CA ALA A 122 -1.57 19.30 -8.39
C ALA A 122 -1.85 18.31 -9.55
N HIS A 123 -1.45 17.04 -9.39
CA HIS A 123 -1.58 16.00 -10.41
C HIS A 123 -2.60 14.91 -10.02
N VAL A 124 -3.29 15.09 -8.90
CA VAL A 124 -4.31 14.16 -8.42
C VAL A 124 -5.66 14.54 -9.03
N THR A 125 -6.32 13.59 -9.69
CA THR A 125 -7.67 13.81 -10.18
C THR A 125 -8.68 13.81 -9.03
N PRO A 126 -9.88 14.37 -9.25
CA PRO A 126 -10.96 14.27 -8.29
C PRO A 126 -11.28 12.82 -7.92
N TYR A 127 -11.71 12.63 -6.68
CA TYR A 127 -11.97 11.30 -6.14
C TYR A 127 -13.20 10.69 -6.80
N TYR A 128 -13.16 9.39 -7.07
CA TYR A 128 -14.27 8.66 -7.65
C TYR A 128 -14.44 7.29 -6.99
N TYR A 129 -15.60 6.68 -7.21
CA TYR A 129 -15.88 5.34 -6.72
C TYR A 129 -15.62 4.32 -7.83
N SER A 130 -14.66 3.42 -7.62
CA SER A 130 -14.39 2.33 -8.57
C SER A 130 -15.30 1.14 -8.25
N GLU A 131 -16.36 0.96 -9.05
CA GLU A 131 -17.28 -0.18 -8.89
C GLU A 131 -16.57 -1.53 -9.08
N LYS A 132 -15.60 -1.59 -10.00
CA LYS A 132 -14.79 -2.79 -10.26
C LYS A 132 -14.04 -3.30 -9.02
N HIS A 133 -13.56 -2.40 -8.17
CA HIS A 133 -12.75 -2.74 -6.99
C HIS A 133 -13.47 -2.46 -5.67
N ASN A 134 -14.75 -2.02 -5.72
CA ASN A 134 -15.56 -1.63 -4.57
C ASN A 134 -14.80 -0.68 -3.63
N SER A 135 -14.13 0.33 -4.17
CA SER A 135 -13.18 1.16 -3.43
C SER A 135 -13.16 2.60 -3.91
N LEU A 136 -12.76 3.51 -3.03
CA LEU A 136 -12.45 4.88 -3.42
C LEU A 136 -11.17 4.89 -4.26
N ALA A 137 -11.11 5.79 -5.23
CA ALA A 137 -9.95 5.95 -6.08
C ALA A 137 -9.72 7.41 -6.46
N PHE A 138 -8.49 7.70 -6.83
CA PHE A 138 -8.10 8.88 -7.59
C PHE A 138 -7.00 8.46 -8.57
N ASP A 139 -6.82 9.25 -9.62
CA ASP A 139 -5.78 9.01 -10.60
C ASP A 139 -4.62 9.98 -10.36
N TYR A 140 -3.41 9.46 -10.52
CA TYR A 140 -2.18 10.23 -10.50
C TYR A 140 -1.43 9.95 -11.81
N GLY A 141 -1.61 10.83 -12.79
CA GLY A 141 -1.19 10.58 -14.17
C GLY A 141 -1.85 9.32 -14.74
N HIS A 142 -1.06 8.28 -15.01
CA HIS A 142 -1.56 6.99 -15.52
C HIS A 142 -1.82 5.94 -14.42
N GLN A 143 -1.60 6.28 -13.16
CA GLN A 143 -1.73 5.35 -12.05
C GLN A 143 -3.06 5.54 -11.31
N HIS A 144 -3.90 4.50 -11.30
CA HIS A 144 -5.09 4.44 -10.46
C HIS A 144 -4.72 4.06 -9.03
N VAL A 145 -5.00 4.94 -8.07
CA VAL A 145 -4.71 4.72 -6.65
C VAL A 145 -5.99 4.37 -5.92
N TYR A 146 -6.10 3.12 -5.48
CA TYR A 146 -7.26 2.61 -4.73
C TYR A 146 -7.04 2.67 -3.21
N PHE A 147 -8.08 3.09 -2.49
CA PHE A 147 -8.14 3.16 -1.03
C PHE A 147 -9.58 2.93 -0.52
N GLY A 148 -9.73 2.59 0.76
CA GLY A 148 -11.03 2.34 1.39
C GLY A 148 -11.79 1.15 0.80
N ARG A 149 -11.11 0.06 0.42
CA ARG A 149 -11.70 -1.13 -0.25
C ARG A 149 -12.86 -1.79 0.49
N ASP A 150 -12.99 -1.57 1.79
CA ASP A 150 -14.03 -2.20 2.62
C ASP A 150 -15.12 -1.22 3.08
N LEU A 151 -15.11 0.03 2.57
CA LEU A 151 -16.23 0.93 2.81
C LEU A 151 -17.46 0.47 2.04
N LEU A 152 -18.61 0.54 2.72
CA LEU A 152 -19.90 0.41 2.06
C LEU A 152 -20.05 1.51 0.98
N PRO A 153 -20.73 1.24 -0.14
CA PRO A 153 -20.87 2.19 -1.24
C PRO A 153 -21.43 3.55 -0.81
N ASP A 154 -22.42 3.58 0.09
CA ASP A 154 -23.06 4.84 0.51
C ASP A 154 -22.15 5.73 1.37
N PRO A 155 -21.46 5.21 2.42
CA PRO A 155 -20.34 5.89 3.07
C PRO A 155 -19.26 6.38 2.13
N ALA A 156 -18.85 5.54 1.17
CA ALA A 156 -17.79 5.88 0.23
C ALA A 156 -18.19 7.04 -0.67
N ARG A 157 -19.41 7.02 -1.24
CA ARG A 157 -19.96 8.09 -2.08
C ARG A 157 -20.12 9.40 -1.30
N ARG A 158 -20.57 9.34 -0.04
CA ARG A 158 -20.64 10.53 0.83
C ARG A 158 -19.27 11.13 1.13
N LEU A 159 -18.27 10.28 1.39
CA LEU A 159 -16.89 10.73 1.58
C LEU A 159 -16.32 11.36 0.31
N ILE A 160 -16.56 10.77 -0.86
CA ILE A 160 -16.16 11.32 -2.15
C ILE A 160 -16.78 12.70 -2.37
N GLY A 161 -18.11 12.82 -2.16
CA GLY A 161 -18.81 14.10 -2.29
C GLY A 161 -18.23 15.18 -1.37
N TYR A 162 -17.94 14.83 -0.11
CA TYR A 162 -17.29 15.75 0.82
C TYR A 162 -15.87 16.16 0.37
N LEU A 163 -15.04 15.20 -0.05
CA LEU A 163 -13.67 15.46 -0.48
C LEU A 163 -13.62 16.30 -1.77
N ASN A 164 -14.47 15.99 -2.75
CA ASN A 164 -14.55 16.74 -4.01
C ASN A 164 -15.11 18.14 -3.79
N ALA A 165 -16.18 18.31 -2.99
CA ALA A 165 -16.72 19.63 -2.69
C ALA A 165 -15.68 20.55 -2.00
N ARG A 166 -14.79 19.96 -1.19
CA ARG A 166 -13.76 20.71 -0.46
C ARG A 166 -12.51 21.01 -1.30
N TYR A 167 -12.03 20.04 -2.08
CA TYR A 167 -10.71 20.12 -2.74
C TYR A 167 -10.77 20.29 -4.26
N TYR A 168 -11.92 20.01 -4.88
CA TYR A 168 -12.18 20.10 -6.31
C TYR A 168 -13.55 20.73 -6.62
N PRO A 169 -13.84 21.95 -6.09
CA PRO A 169 -15.18 22.54 -6.17
C PRO A 169 -15.67 22.81 -7.59
N HIS A 170 -14.76 23.08 -8.53
CA HIS A 170 -15.08 23.43 -9.93
C HIS A 170 -15.20 22.21 -10.86
N HIS A 171 -15.03 20.99 -10.37
CA HIS A 171 -15.00 19.80 -11.23
C HIS A 171 -16.35 19.49 -11.91
N GLY A 172 -17.46 20.03 -11.39
CA GLY A 172 -18.79 19.85 -11.97
C GLY A 172 -19.30 21.02 -12.81
N GLU A 173 -18.50 22.09 -13.00
CA GLU A 173 -18.93 23.31 -13.70
C GLU A 173 -18.57 23.31 -15.21
N GLU A 174 -17.81 22.32 -15.70
CA GLU A 174 -17.39 22.24 -17.11
C GLU A 174 -18.33 21.42 -18.01
N ASP A 175 -19.38 20.81 -17.45
CA ASP A 175 -20.34 19.95 -18.18
C ASP A 175 -21.74 20.59 -18.41
N GLU A 176 -21.89 21.91 -18.23
CA GLU A 176 -23.09 22.70 -18.63
C GLU A 176 -22.77 23.72 -19.74
#